data_AF-A0A973MUU1-F1
#
_entry.id   AF-A0A973MUU1-F1
#
_cell.length_a   1.000
_cell.length_b   1.000
_cell.length_c   1.000
_cell.angle_alpha   90.00
_cell.angle_beta   90.00
_cell.angle_gamma   90.00
#
_symmetry.space_group_name_H-M   'P 1'
#
loop_
_entity.id
_entity.type
_entity.pdbx_description
1 polymer ?
#
loop_
_entity_poly.entity_id
_entity_poly.type
_entity_poly.pdbx_seq_one_letter_code
_entity_poly.pdbx_strand_id
1 'polypeptide(L)'
;MSTAVPAAAPLSQTSVITDNIQGASATAQDGANTDSKWTTMVRGFFQTANVVLIQEAGPSGPPGSYEQTPIIDPVNGNRVRHFFWTVGTGPAQVYFLQTDDNGGTAVGGRVNIAVVTREVPDEVYIVTSPVNAGRAALRVRFSAIAAGHLHNVPPQAGPQRTRREGTG
;
A
#
# COMPACT_ATOMS: atom_id res chain seq x y z
N MET A 1 18.40 -18.43 15.31
CA MET A 1 18.85 -17.06 14.98
C MET A 1 17.61 -16.26 14.62
N SER A 2 17.22 -15.27 15.44
CA SER A 2 16.04 -14.45 15.18
C SER A 2 16.50 -13.16 14.51
N THR A 3 16.13 -12.97 13.25
CA THR A 3 16.38 -11.73 12.51
C THR A 3 15.34 -10.71 12.96
N ALA A 4 15.77 -9.69 13.71
CA ALA A 4 14.90 -8.56 14.04
C ALA A 4 14.50 -7.87 12.73
N VAL A 5 13.19 -7.78 12.48
CA VAL A 5 12.66 -6.95 11.41
C VAL A 5 12.79 -5.49 11.89
N PRO A 6 13.36 -4.57 11.08
CA PRO A 6 13.43 -3.16 11.46
C PRO A 6 12.02 -2.64 11.76
N ALA A 7 11.86 -2.00 12.91
CA ALA A 7 10.60 -1.39 13.30
C ALA A 7 10.34 -0.16 12.42
N ALA A 8 9.09 -0.01 11.94
CA ALA A 8 8.69 1.19 11.23
C ALA A 8 8.90 2.44 12.11
N ALA A 9 9.43 3.52 11.51
CA ALA A 9 9.65 4.76 12.22
C ALA A 9 8.29 5.36 12.70
N PRO A 10 8.23 5.98 13.89
CA PRO A 10 7.04 6.71 14.32
C PRO A 10 6.68 7.82 13.31
N LEU A 11 5.40 8.24 13.27
CA LEU A 11 4.90 9.24 12.32
C LEU A 11 5.70 10.56 12.36
N SER A 12 6.16 10.97 13.54
CA SER A 12 7.01 12.16 13.72
C SER A 12 8.40 12.06 13.09
N GLN A 13 8.80 10.86 12.68
CA GLN A 13 10.08 10.56 12.02
C GLN A 13 9.89 10.06 10.58
N THR A 14 8.64 9.92 10.13
CA THR A 14 8.32 9.53 8.75
C THR A 14 8.07 10.80 7.95
N SER A 15 8.95 11.13 7.00
CA SER A 15 8.69 12.24 6.10
C SER A 15 7.62 11.85 5.08
N VAL A 16 6.56 12.65 5.00
CA VAL A 16 5.41 12.44 4.11
C VAL A 16 5.24 13.66 3.22
N ILE A 17 5.12 13.45 1.91
CA ILE A 17 4.70 14.48 0.96
C ILE A 17 3.33 14.07 0.39
N THR A 18 2.44 15.04 0.19
CA THR A 18 1.21 14.85 -0.58
C THR A 18 1.16 15.84 -1.72
N ASP A 19 0.76 15.40 -2.91
CA ASP A 19 0.64 16.25 -4.09
C ASP A 19 -0.50 15.79 -5.00
N ASN A 20 -1.20 16.76 -5.58
CA ASN A 20 -2.13 16.51 -6.69
C ASN A 20 -1.40 16.80 -8.00
N ILE A 21 -0.95 15.75 -8.68
CA ILE A 21 -0.12 15.91 -9.87
C ILE A 21 -0.96 16.26 -11.11
N GLN A 22 -2.30 16.22 -11.06
CA GLN A 22 -3.17 16.49 -12.20
C GLN A 22 -2.77 15.69 -13.46
N GLY A 23 -2.54 14.39 -13.31
CA GLY A 23 -2.25 13.48 -14.42
C GLY A 23 -3.45 13.39 -15.35
N ALA A 24 -3.23 13.50 -16.66
CA ALA A 24 -4.28 13.52 -17.67
C ALA A 24 -4.60 12.13 -18.22
N SER A 25 -5.78 11.96 -18.84
CA SER A 25 -6.28 10.66 -19.31
C SER A 25 -5.48 10.11 -20.50
N ALA A 26 -5.54 8.78 -20.70
CA ALA A 26 -4.83 8.08 -21.77
C ALA A 26 -5.30 8.45 -23.19
N THR A 27 -6.47 9.10 -23.33
CA THR A 27 -7.05 9.52 -24.63
C THR A 27 -6.73 10.95 -25.00
N ALA A 28 -6.28 11.76 -24.05
CA ALA A 28 -5.62 13.02 -24.38
C ALA A 28 -4.21 12.69 -24.89
N GLN A 29 -3.62 13.59 -25.67
CA GLN A 29 -2.24 13.53 -26.16
C GLN A 29 -1.17 13.59 -25.03
N ASP A 30 -1.57 13.19 -23.82
CA ASP A 30 -0.96 13.40 -22.51
C ASP A 30 -0.44 12.12 -21.84
N GLY A 31 -0.44 10.98 -22.55
CA GLY A 31 0.36 9.82 -22.11
C GLY A 31 1.81 10.25 -21.82
N ALA A 32 2.36 11.16 -22.64
CA ALA A 32 3.66 11.77 -22.43
C ALA A 32 3.73 12.74 -21.21
N ASN A 33 2.63 13.39 -20.85
CA ASN A 33 2.61 14.39 -19.76
C ASN A 33 2.47 13.74 -18.37
N THR A 34 1.66 12.69 -18.23
CA THR A 34 1.55 11.94 -16.97
C THR A 34 2.84 11.16 -16.69
N ASP A 35 3.42 10.50 -17.70
CA ASP A 35 4.69 9.79 -17.56
C ASP A 35 5.83 10.73 -17.14
N SER A 36 5.83 11.95 -17.69
CA SER A 36 6.77 13.01 -17.29
C SER A 36 6.61 13.40 -15.82
N LYS A 37 5.37 13.59 -15.32
CA LYS A 37 5.13 13.96 -13.92
C LYS A 37 5.54 12.88 -12.93
N TRP A 38 5.33 11.60 -13.26
CA TRP A 38 5.87 10.50 -12.46
C TRP A 38 7.41 10.52 -12.43
N THR A 39 8.05 10.62 -13.59
CA THR A 39 9.52 10.53 -13.70
C THR A 39 10.29 11.76 -13.22
N THR A 40 9.62 12.91 -13.12
CA THR A 40 10.20 14.18 -12.64
C THR A 40 9.73 14.51 -11.22
N MET A 41 8.45 14.84 -11.04
CA MET A 41 7.89 15.33 -9.78
C MET A 41 7.86 14.23 -8.70
N VAL A 42 7.19 13.11 -8.99
CA VAL A 42 7.03 12.03 -7.98
C VAL A 42 8.38 11.43 -7.61
N ARG A 43 9.28 11.28 -8.59
CA ARG A 43 10.68 10.89 -8.35
C ARG A 43 11.40 11.88 -7.41
N GLY A 44 11.27 13.19 -7.65
CA GLY A 44 11.87 14.21 -6.79
C GLY A 44 11.32 14.19 -5.35
N PHE A 45 10.00 14.03 -5.20
CA PHE A 45 9.38 13.88 -3.88
C PHE A 45 9.89 12.64 -3.16
N PHE A 46 9.97 11.49 -3.84
CA PHE A 46 10.40 10.24 -3.23
C PHE A 46 11.88 10.24 -2.82
N GLN A 47 12.71 11.09 -3.44
CA GLN A 47 14.09 11.29 -3.00
C GLN A 47 14.18 11.99 -1.63
N THR A 48 13.15 12.75 -1.23
CA THR A 48 13.16 13.54 0.01
C THR A 48 12.19 13.02 1.07
N ALA A 49 11.19 12.23 0.69
CA ALA A 49 10.17 11.68 1.57
C ALA A 49 10.17 10.15 1.65
N ASN A 50 9.85 9.59 2.82
CA ASN A 50 9.64 8.14 3.01
C ASN A 50 8.35 7.65 2.36
N VAL A 51 7.33 8.51 2.35
CA VAL A 51 6.01 8.23 1.78
C VAL A 51 5.57 9.40 0.91
N VAL A 52 5.07 9.11 -0.29
CA VAL A 52 4.46 10.12 -1.17
C VAL A 52 3.02 9.71 -1.47
N LEU A 53 2.09 10.62 -1.18
CA LEU A 53 0.66 10.46 -1.41
C LEU A 53 0.27 11.27 -2.66
N ILE A 54 -0.20 10.59 -3.70
CA ILE A 54 -0.51 11.21 -4.99
C ILE A 54 -2.02 11.22 -5.23
N GLN A 55 -2.54 12.38 -5.59
CA GLN A 55 -3.89 12.54 -6.14
C GLN A 55 -3.84 12.84 -7.64
N GLU A 56 -4.90 12.44 -8.35
CA GLU A 56 -4.99 12.52 -9.81
C GLU A 56 -3.76 11.95 -10.51
N ALA A 57 -3.45 10.70 -10.17
CA ALA A 57 -2.24 10.00 -10.60
C ALA A 57 -2.20 9.69 -12.12
N GLY A 58 -3.21 10.12 -12.88
CA GLY A 58 -3.45 9.70 -14.25
C GLY A 58 -3.78 8.21 -14.37
N PRO A 59 -3.73 7.61 -15.57
CA PRO A 59 -4.34 6.31 -15.84
C PRO A 59 -3.46 5.09 -15.53
N SER A 60 -2.13 5.23 -15.58
CA SER A 60 -1.26 4.07 -15.83
C SER A 60 -0.31 3.72 -14.68
N GLY A 61 -0.14 4.59 -13.68
CA GLY A 61 0.92 4.46 -12.68
C GLY A 61 2.30 4.88 -13.23
N PRO A 62 3.39 4.62 -12.49
CA PRO A 62 4.73 5.05 -12.89
C PRO A 62 5.25 4.30 -14.12
N PRO A 63 5.84 5.00 -15.11
CA PRO A 63 6.39 4.37 -16.30
C PRO A 63 7.65 3.56 -15.98
N GLY A 64 7.85 2.46 -16.72
CA GLY A 64 8.98 1.55 -16.54
C GLY A 64 8.95 0.76 -15.22
N SER A 65 7.82 0.75 -14.52
CA SER A 65 7.60 -0.08 -13.34
C SER A 65 7.19 -1.50 -13.71
N TYR A 66 7.36 -2.43 -12.78
CA TYR A 66 6.95 -3.82 -12.92
C TYR A 66 5.73 -4.09 -12.04
N GLU A 67 4.56 -4.31 -12.67
CA GLU A 67 3.32 -4.61 -11.95
C GLU A 67 3.41 -5.98 -11.28
N GLN A 68 3.10 -6.00 -9.98
CA GLN A 68 3.00 -7.18 -9.12
C GLN A 68 1.56 -7.71 -9.12
N THR A 69 1.36 -8.85 -8.46
CA THR A 69 0.03 -9.35 -8.15
C THR A 69 -0.79 -8.27 -7.43
N PRO A 70 -1.98 -7.91 -7.93
CA PRO A 70 -2.79 -6.88 -7.31
C PRO A 70 -3.36 -7.33 -5.96
N ILE A 71 -3.66 -6.35 -5.11
CA ILE A 71 -4.36 -6.57 -3.85
C ILE A 71 -5.86 -6.37 -4.11
N ILE A 72 -6.65 -7.39 -3.80
CA ILE A 72 -8.10 -7.38 -3.99
C ILE A 72 -8.76 -7.16 -2.63
N ASP A 73 -9.59 -6.13 -2.53
CA ASP A 73 -10.44 -5.92 -1.36
C ASP A 73 -11.51 -7.02 -1.32
N PRO A 74 -11.53 -7.86 -0.26
CA PRO A 74 -12.44 -9.00 -0.18
C PRO A 74 -13.91 -8.60 0.01
N VAL A 75 -14.20 -7.35 0.36
CA VAL A 75 -15.57 -6.89 0.67
C VAL A 75 -16.30 -6.41 -0.59
N ASN A 76 -15.62 -5.61 -1.41
CA ASN A 76 -16.22 -4.90 -2.53
C ASN A 76 -15.57 -5.27 -3.89
N GLY A 77 -14.52 -6.11 -3.89
CA GLY A 77 -13.84 -6.56 -5.10
C GLY A 77 -12.94 -5.49 -5.74
N ASN A 78 -12.77 -4.34 -5.09
CA ASN A 78 -11.92 -3.27 -5.61
C ASN A 78 -10.46 -3.73 -5.69
N ARG A 79 -9.78 -3.30 -6.75
CA ARG A 79 -8.40 -3.71 -7.06
C ARG A 79 -7.43 -2.57 -6.79
N VAL A 80 -6.49 -2.80 -5.88
CA VAL A 80 -5.27 -1.98 -5.77
C VAL A 80 -4.20 -2.60 -6.65
N ARG A 81 -3.76 -1.87 -7.67
CA ARG A 81 -2.59 -2.25 -8.48
C ARG A 81 -1.33 -1.99 -7.66
N HIS A 82 -0.38 -2.90 -7.75
CA HIS A 82 0.86 -2.82 -7.00
C HIS A 82 2.02 -2.87 -7.99
N PHE A 83 2.97 -1.93 -7.89
CA PHE A 83 4.14 -1.88 -8.76
C PHE A 83 5.43 -1.81 -7.96
N PHE A 84 6.46 -2.45 -8.49
CA PHE A 84 7.84 -2.15 -8.14
C PHE A 84 8.39 -1.12 -9.13
N TRP A 85 8.88 0.01 -8.62
CA TRP A 85 9.40 1.09 -9.44
C TRP A 85 10.79 1.50 -8.97
N THR A 86 11.77 1.51 -9.86
CA THR A 86 13.13 1.93 -9.52
C THR A 86 13.24 3.44 -9.55
N VAL A 87 13.61 4.03 -8.41
CA VAL A 87 13.76 5.48 -8.24
C VAL A 87 15.17 5.79 -7.73
N GLY A 88 16.00 6.36 -8.60
CA GLY A 88 17.42 6.56 -8.27
C GLY A 88 18.12 5.21 -8.08
N THR A 89 18.65 4.97 -6.88
CA THR A 89 19.40 3.76 -6.53
C THR A 89 18.59 2.71 -5.77
N GLY A 90 17.32 2.99 -5.45
CA GLY A 90 16.50 2.10 -4.61
C GLY A 90 15.16 1.73 -5.23
N PRO A 91 14.59 0.57 -4.86
CA PRO A 91 13.23 0.19 -5.25
C PRO A 91 12.19 1.00 -4.45
N ALA A 92 11.07 1.30 -5.10
CA ALA A 92 9.87 1.86 -4.51
C ALA A 92 8.69 0.91 -4.69
N GLN A 93 7.83 0.86 -3.68
CA GLN A 93 6.54 0.20 -3.72
C GLN A 93 5.49 1.23 -4.12
N VAL A 94 4.70 0.96 -5.16
CA VAL A 94 3.62 1.86 -5.59
C VAL A 94 2.29 1.14 -5.51
N TYR A 95 1.42 1.61 -4.64
CA TYR A 95 0.05 1.15 -4.49
C TYR A 95 -0.88 2.14 -5.17
N PHE A 96 -1.65 1.68 -6.15
CA PHE A 96 -2.42 2.53 -7.04
C PHE A 96 -3.87 2.07 -7.04
N LEU A 97 -4.76 2.98 -6.69
CA LEU A 97 -6.20 2.75 -6.67
C LEU A 97 -6.87 3.62 -7.72
N GLN A 98 -7.58 2.98 -8.63
CA GLN A 98 -8.50 3.68 -9.52
C GLN A 98 -9.75 4.07 -8.73
N THR A 99 -10.11 5.35 -8.74
CA THR A 99 -11.28 5.86 -7.99
C THR A 99 -12.41 6.36 -8.89
N ASP A 100 -12.24 6.29 -10.22
CA ASP A 100 -13.30 6.54 -11.19
C ASP A 100 -13.77 5.25 -11.87
N ASP A 101 -15.08 5.16 -12.10
CA ASP A 101 -15.73 4.01 -12.73
C ASP A 101 -15.59 4.03 -14.26
N ASN A 102 -15.08 5.14 -14.82
CA ASN A 102 -15.11 5.45 -16.25
C ASN A 102 -14.05 4.71 -17.09
N GLY A 103 -13.15 3.95 -16.44
CA GLY A 103 -12.12 3.14 -17.11
C GLY A 103 -12.43 1.64 -17.16
N GLY A 104 -13.43 1.16 -16.41
CA GLY A 104 -13.53 -0.28 -16.13
C GLY A 104 -12.34 -0.78 -15.32
N THR A 105 -12.46 -2.01 -14.82
CA THR A 105 -11.60 -2.66 -13.83
C THR A 105 -10.08 -2.51 -14.05
N ALA A 106 -9.50 -1.40 -13.58
CA ALA A 106 -8.07 -1.13 -13.37
C ALA A 106 -7.27 -0.45 -14.49
N VAL A 107 -7.89 0.11 -15.54
CA VAL A 107 -7.18 0.93 -16.54
C VAL A 107 -8.02 2.14 -16.97
N GLY A 108 -7.44 3.34 -16.91
CA GLY A 108 -8.10 4.57 -17.37
C GLY A 108 -8.35 5.56 -16.22
N GLY A 109 -9.04 6.64 -16.54
CA GLY A 109 -9.37 7.66 -15.54
C GLY A 109 -8.28 8.70 -15.28
N ARG A 110 -8.72 9.90 -14.89
CA ARG A 110 -7.84 11.01 -14.44
C ARG A 110 -7.62 10.92 -12.93
N VAL A 111 -8.63 10.42 -12.23
CA VAL A 111 -8.86 10.71 -10.82
C VAL A 111 -8.36 9.57 -9.94
N ASN A 112 -7.19 9.03 -10.28
CA ASN A 112 -6.63 7.92 -9.54
C ASN A 112 -5.80 8.41 -8.37
N ILE A 113 -5.63 7.58 -7.36
CA ILE A 113 -4.78 7.90 -6.20
C ILE A 113 -3.67 6.86 -6.08
N ALA A 114 -2.52 7.28 -5.56
CA ALA A 114 -1.42 6.37 -5.32
C ALA A 114 -0.68 6.68 -4.01
N VAL A 115 -0.06 5.64 -3.46
CA VAL A 115 0.84 5.71 -2.30
C VAL A 115 2.17 5.10 -2.72
N VAL A 116 3.25 5.88 -2.63
CA VAL A 116 4.62 5.45 -2.95
C VAL A 116 5.40 5.31 -1.65
N THR A 117 5.99 4.14 -1.39
CA THR A 117 6.70 3.84 -0.15
C THR A 117 8.06 3.18 -0.41
N ARG A 118 9.02 3.37 0.49
CA ARG A 118 10.33 2.69 0.45
C ARG A 118 10.25 1.23 0.86
N GLU A 119 9.41 0.96 1.85
CA GLU A 119 9.23 -0.35 2.45
C GLU A 119 7.89 -0.96 2.02
N VAL A 120 7.80 -2.28 2.09
CA VAL A 120 6.54 -3.01 1.92
C VAL A 120 5.71 -2.80 3.19
N PRO A 121 4.54 -2.14 3.15
CA PRO A 121 3.62 -2.07 4.28
C PRO A 121 3.11 -3.46 4.67
N ASP A 122 2.81 -3.62 5.96
CA ASP A 122 2.20 -4.85 6.48
C ASP A 122 0.76 -5.04 5.97
N GLU A 123 0.05 -3.93 5.76
CA GLU A 123 -1.31 -3.94 5.24
C GLU A 123 -1.55 -2.80 4.26
N VAL A 124 -2.38 -3.10 3.25
CA VAL A 124 -2.93 -2.14 2.31
C VAL A 124 -4.42 -2.40 2.22
N TYR A 125 -5.23 -1.35 2.36
CA TYR A 125 -6.68 -1.48 2.25
C TYR A 125 -7.34 -0.22 1.74
N ILE A 126 -8.57 -0.42 1.29
CA ILE A 126 -9.43 0.60 0.74
C ILE A 126 -10.42 0.99 1.84
N VAL A 127 -10.57 2.29 2.07
CA VAL A 127 -11.59 2.83 2.95
C VAL A 127 -12.67 3.43 2.07
N THR A 128 -13.84 2.80 2.04
CA THR A 128 -14.98 3.29 1.25
C THR A 128 -15.57 4.55 1.89
N SER A 129 -16.00 5.49 1.04
CA SER A 129 -16.71 6.67 1.52
C SER A 129 -18.14 6.29 1.94
N PRO A 130 -18.64 6.78 3.09
CA PRO A 130 -20.04 6.58 3.49
C PRO A 130 -21.01 7.48 2.70
N VAL A 131 -20.50 8.46 1.96
CA VAL A 131 -21.30 9.38 1.13
C VAL A 131 -21.38 8.85 -0.30
N ASN A 132 -22.60 8.80 -0.85
CA ASN A 132 -22.82 8.54 -2.28
C ASN A 132 -22.06 9.56 -3.13
N ALA A 133 -21.24 9.07 -4.08
CA ALA A 133 -20.27 9.84 -4.87
C ALA A 133 -19.01 10.33 -4.13
N GLY A 134 -18.83 10.00 -2.84
CA GLY A 134 -17.55 10.21 -2.18
C GLY A 134 -16.52 9.16 -2.60
N ARG A 135 -15.25 9.55 -2.65
CA ARG A 135 -14.17 8.69 -3.18
C ARG A 135 -13.66 7.75 -2.10
N ALA A 136 -13.30 6.54 -2.53
CA ALA A 136 -12.55 5.63 -1.69
C ALA A 136 -11.16 6.22 -1.38
N ALA A 137 -10.68 6.00 -0.16
CA ALA A 137 -9.32 6.32 0.24
C ALA A 137 -8.45 5.06 0.21
N LEU A 138 -7.17 5.23 -0.11
CA LEU A 138 -6.16 4.19 -0.05
C LEU A 138 -5.32 4.38 1.21
N ARG A 139 -5.19 3.34 2.03
CA ARG A 139 -4.40 3.36 3.26
C ARG A 139 -3.33 2.26 3.23
N VAL A 140 -2.16 2.60 3.75
CA VAL A 140 -1.07 1.66 4.05
C VAL A 140 -0.78 1.68 5.55
N ARG A 141 -0.38 0.53 6.12
CA ARG A 141 0.02 0.41 7.52
C ARG A 141 1.42 -0.19 7.63
N PHE A 142 2.23 0.45 8.46
CA PHE A 142 3.52 -0.06 8.90
C PHE A 142 3.45 -0.26 10.41
N SER A 143 3.83 -1.43 10.89
CA SER A 143 3.82 -1.79 12.30
C SER A 143 5.11 -1.30 12.93
N ALA A 144 4.99 -0.44 13.93
CA ALA A 144 6.09 -0.23 14.85
C ALA A 144 6.18 -1.47 15.74
N ILE A 145 7.24 -2.27 15.62
CA ILE A 145 7.57 -3.23 16.67
C ILE A 145 8.09 -2.42 17.86
N ALA A 146 7.18 -1.97 18.72
CA ALA A 146 7.55 -1.42 20.02
C ALA A 146 7.78 -2.58 20.99
N ALA A 147 8.98 -2.65 21.56
CA ALA A 147 9.31 -3.53 22.67
C ALA A 147 8.33 -3.32 23.84
N GLY A 148 7.48 -4.31 24.07
CA GLY A 148 6.56 -4.39 25.20
C GLY A 148 6.31 -5.85 25.51
N HIS A 149 7.04 -6.38 26.47
CA HIS A 149 6.83 -7.71 27.03
C HIS A 149 5.42 -7.77 27.65
N LEU A 150 4.48 -8.40 26.95
CA LEU A 150 3.29 -8.96 27.59
C LEU A 150 3.60 -10.42 27.90
N HIS A 151 3.98 -10.63 29.15
CA HIS A 151 4.02 -11.92 29.80
C HIS A 151 2.60 -12.48 29.83
N ASN A 152 2.29 -13.46 28.99
CA ASN A 152 1.15 -14.33 29.22
C ASN A 152 1.70 -15.64 29.78
N VAL A 153 1.41 -15.92 31.05
CA VAL A 153 1.63 -17.24 31.65
C VAL A 153 0.81 -18.22 30.81
N PRO A 154 1.39 -19.26 30.19
CA PRO A 154 0.59 -20.28 29.53
C PRO A 154 -0.30 -20.93 30.61
N PRO A 155 -1.61 -21.15 30.35
CA PRO A 155 -2.43 -21.91 31.28
C PRO A 155 -1.72 -23.23 31.57
N GLN A 156 -1.45 -23.49 32.86
CA GLN A 156 -0.85 -24.75 33.28
C GLN A 156 -1.69 -25.88 32.69
N ALA A 157 -1.01 -26.79 32.00
CA ALA A 157 -1.60 -28.02 31.53
C ALA A 157 -2.20 -28.76 32.73
N GLY A 158 -3.54 -28.84 32.76
CA GLY A 158 -4.24 -29.68 33.73
C GLY A 158 -3.76 -31.13 33.58
N PRO A 159 -3.68 -31.90 34.68
CA PRO A 159 -3.05 -33.21 34.68
C PRO A 159 -3.78 -34.19 33.74
N GLN A 160 -2.97 -34.84 32.89
CA GLN A 160 -3.33 -36.02 32.12
C GLN A 160 -3.90 -37.10 33.05
N ARG A 161 -5.21 -37.36 32.98
CA ARG A 161 -5.78 -38.58 33.58
C ARG A 161 -5.49 -39.74 32.65
N THR A 162 -4.47 -40.50 32.98
CA THR A 162 -4.22 -41.84 32.44
C THR A 162 -5.34 -42.78 32.88
N ARG A 163 -6.29 -43.07 31.99
CA ARG A 163 -7.21 -44.21 32.15
C ARG A 163 -6.45 -45.47 31.71
N ARG A 164 -5.85 -46.19 32.66
CA ARG A 164 -5.38 -47.57 32.44
C ARG A 164 -6.60 -48.49 32.46
N GLU A 165 -6.86 -49.16 31.33
CA GLU A 165 -7.66 -50.37 31.30
C GLU A 165 -6.79 -51.57 31.70
N GLY A 166 -7.37 -52.49 32.46
CA GLY A 166 -6.72 -53.71 32.95
C GLY A 166 -7.71 -54.62 33.67
N THR A 167 -8.36 -55.47 32.87
CA THR A 167 -8.69 -56.89 33.12
C THR A 167 -9.09 -57.38 34.52
N GLY A 168 -10.29 -57.94 34.58
CA GLY A 168 -10.65 -59.13 35.35
C GLY A 168 -11.34 -60.12 34.42
#